data_AF-A0A9D5N7Y8-F1
#
_entry.id   AF-A0A9D5N7Y8-F1
#
_cell.length_a   1.000
_cell.length_b   1.000
_cell.length_c   1.000
_cell.angle_alpha   90.00
_cell.angle_beta   90.00
_cell.angle_gamma   90.00
#
_symmetry.space_group_name_H-M   'P 1'
#
loop_
_entity.id
_entity.type
_entity.pdbx_description
1 polymer ?
#
loop_
_entity_poly.entity_id
_entity_poly.type
_entity_poly.pdbx_seq_one_letter_code
_entity_poly.pdbx_strand_id
1 'polypeptide(L)'
;MLQNRLEQILGQLDTWQFPELIEDMPHGDMPGDKVMISDALVPHAQTIFKLLVKMMKNKGDNKYVISIFGGSGSGKSVTTSLLTYYLNAAGIKTYALSGDNYPRRIPMYNDAERLSIFRSEGLKGLLKEGLYSEDAQKVLDELWKKETDSDPKETEAYPWLKAYQAYGREGLKGYLGEDKEQDYAQINWVLDAFKQGNEKIWLKRMGRTEDARWYDHVDFSDTDVLLLEWTHSGAEQVKGVDISICLRSTPEETKAYRLFRARDTGADSPFVTMVLEIEQEKLDRRMENADIILSKKGEVLRP
;
A
#
# COMPACT_ATOMS: atom_id res chain seq x y z
N MET A 1 31.48 3.70 -2.84
CA MET A 1 30.90 2.85 -1.79
C MET A 1 29.88 3.68 -1.01
N LEU A 2 28.66 3.17 -0.89
CA LEU A 2 27.49 3.87 -0.32
C LEU A 2 27.78 4.54 1.03
N GLN A 3 28.47 3.85 1.94
CA GLN A 3 28.76 4.39 3.28
C GLN A 3 29.60 5.67 3.27
N ASN A 4 30.56 5.80 2.35
CA ASN A 4 31.34 7.04 2.21
C ASN A 4 30.47 8.18 1.69
N ARG A 5 29.52 7.87 0.80
CA ARG A 5 28.57 8.86 0.28
C ARG A 5 27.63 9.34 1.39
N LEU A 6 27.10 8.41 2.19
CA LEU A 6 26.26 8.74 3.35
C LEU A 6 27.00 9.62 4.36
N GLU A 7 28.27 9.33 4.64
CA GLU A 7 29.11 10.15 5.52
C GLU A 7 29.27 11.60 5.00
N GLN A 8 29.52 11.74 3.69
CA GLN A 8 29.63 13.07 3.06
C GLN A 8 28.32 13.86 3.15
N ILE A 9 27.18 13.21 2.90
CA ILE A 9 25.86 13.86 2.98
C ILE A 9 25.57 14.25 4.43
N LEU A 10 25.89 13.39 5.40
CA LEU A 10 25.69 13.68 6.82
C LEU A 10 26.44 14.92 7.28
N GLY A 11 27.69 15.10 6.84
CA GLY A 11 28.48 16.30 7.15
C GLY A 11 27.88 17.61 6.63
N GLN A 12 26.91 17.54 5.71
CA GLN A 12 26.27 18.69 5.08
C GLN A 12 24.74 18.69 5.24
N LEU A 13 24.19 17.84 6.10
CA LEU A 13 22.76 17.53 6.11
C LEU A 13 21.86 18.73 6.44
N ASP A 14 22.35 19.60 7.32
CA ASP A 14 21.63 20.81 7.73
C ASP A 14 21.63 21.89 6.64
N THR A 15 22.66 21.91 5.80
CA THR A 15 22.83 22.84 4.68
C THR A 15 22.49 22.22 3.33
N TRP A 16 22.01 20.97 3.31
CA TRP A 16 21.76 20.21 2.08
C TRP A 16 20.74 20.92 1.20
N GLN A 17 21.15 21.25 -0.02
CA GLN A 17 20.30 21.86 -1.02
C GLN A 17 19.62 20.76 -1.83
N PHE A 18 18.31 20.64 -1.70
CA PHE A 18 17.54 19.71 -2.52
C PHE A 18 17.43 20.25 -3.95
N PRO A 19 17.54 19.39 -4.98
CA PRO A 19 17.37 19.82 -6.36
C PRO A 19 15.94 20.33 -6.60
N GLU A 20 15.80 21.29 -7.52
CA GLU A 20 14.50 21.74 -8.00
C GLU A 20 13.73 20.58 -8.64
N LEU A 21 12.41 20.63 -8.53
CA LEU A 21 11.52 19.64 -9.14
C LEU A 21 11.59 19.76 -10.67
N ILE A 22 11.55 18.61 -11.33
CA ILE A 22 11.50 18.52 -12.80
C ILE A 22 10.11 18.09 -13.26
N GLU A 23 9.82 18.25 -14.55
CA GLU A 23 8.52 17.86 -15.12
C GLU A 23 8.35 16.33 -15.12
N ASP A 24 9.39 15.59 -15.51
CA ASP A 24 9.40 14.13 -15.58
C ASP A 24 10.03 13.52 -14.33
N MET A 25 9.28 13.57 -13.22
CA MET A 25 9.73 13.01 -11.94
C MET A 25 9.70 11.47 -11.98
N PRO A 26 10.70 10.79 -11.39
CA PRO A 26 10.72 9.33 -11.35
C PRO A 26 9.48 8.83 -10.60
N HIS A 27 8.90 7.74 -11.08
CA HIS A 27 7.71 7.12 -10.48
C HIS A 27 7.95 5.64 -10.20
N GLY A 28 7.04 5.02 -9.44
CA GLY A 28 7.06 3.58 -9.20
C GLY A 28 6.86 2.78 -10.49
N ASP A 29 7.24 1.51 -10.46
CA ASP A 29 7.22 0.61 -11.62
C ASP A 29 5.87 -0.07 -11.90
N MET A 30 4.77 0.56 -11.48
CA MET A 30 3.41 0.11 -11.76
C MET A 30 2.98 0.55 -13.18
N PRO A 31 2.58 -0.37 -14.07
CA PRO A 31 2.21 -0.02 -15.43
C PRO A 31 1.02 0.95 -15.53
N GLY A 32 1.21 2.06 -16.24
CA GLY A 32 0.17 3.05 -16.53
C GLY A 32 -0.11 4.05 -15.41
N ASP A 33 0.59 3.93 -14.27
CA ASP A 33 0.48 4.90 -13.19
C ASP A 33 1.08 6.25 -13.59
N LYS A 34 0.41 7.32 -13.15
CA LYS A 34 0.88 8.70 -13.28
C LYS A 34 0.94 9.32 -11.90
N VAL A 35 2.11 9.81 -11.52
CA VAL A 35 2.29 10.51 -10.25
C VAL A 35 2.24 12.01 -10.53
N MET A 36 1.19 12.68 -10.04
CA MET A 36 1.17 14.14 -10.00
C MET A 36 1.86 14.59 -8.72
N ILE A 37 3.01 15.24 -8.89
CA ILE A 37 3.80 15.74 -7.78
C ILE A 37 3.07 16.90 -7.13
N SER A 38 3.03 16.87 -5.81
CA SER A 38 2.41 17.92 -4.99
C SER A 38 3.50 18.61 -4.18
N ASP A 39 3.63 19.92 -4.37
CA ASP A 39 4.56 20.76 -3.60
C ASP A 39 4.33 20.63 -2.08
N ALA A 40 3.10 20.34 -1.66
CA ALA A 40 2.74 20.13 -0.27
C ALA A 40 3.48 18.94 0.38
N LEU A 41 3.92 17.95 -0.40
CA LEU A 41 4.65 16.77 0.09
C LEU A 41 6.17 16.92 -0.01
N VAL A 42 6.69 18.02 -0.59
CA VAL A 42 8.14 18.29 -0.66
C VAL A 42 8.77 18.33 0.74
N PRO A 43 8.27 19.09 1.73
CA PRO A 43 8.86 19.12 3.06
C PRO A 43 8.86 17.75 3.76
N HIS A 44 7.85 16.91 3.45
CA HIS A 44 7.74 15.56 4.00
C HIS A 44 8.86 14.68 3.48
N ALA A 45 9.07 14.67 2.15
CA ALA A 45 10.13 13.89 1.52
C ALA A 45 11.52 14.37 1.96
N GLN A 46 11.74 15.68 2.10
CA GLN A 46 13.00 16.23 2.62
C GLN A 46 13.28 15.79 4.07
N THR A 47 12.25 15.80 4.91
CA THR A 47 12.35 15.31 6.30
C THR A 47 12.72 13.83 6.33
N ILE A 48 12.02 12.99 5.57
CA ILE A 48 12.29 11.56 5.48
C ILE A 48 13.69 11.30 4.91
N PHE A 49 14.12 12.01 3.87
CA PHE A 49 15.47 11.89 3.31
C PHE A 49 16.55 12.07 4.39
N LYS A 50 16.42 13.10 5.23
CA LYS A 50 17.37 13.38 6.30
C LYS A 50 17.43 12.24 7.34
N LEU A 51 16.27 11.69 7.71
CA LEU A 51 16.19 10.54 8.61
C LEU A 51 16.82 9.29 7.99
N LEU A 52 16.48 9.00 6.73
CA LEU A 52 17.01 7.85 6.00
C LEU A 52 18.53 7.87 5.90
N VAL A 53 19.13 9.01 5.56
CA VAL A 53 20.60 9.15 5.49
C VAL A 53 21.25 8.81 6.83
N LYS A 54 20.71 9.30 7.95
CA LYS A 54 21.20 8.97 9.30
C LYS A 54 21.06 7.48 9.61
N MET A 55 19.87 6.91 9.36
CA MET A 55 19.59 5.51 9.66
C MET A 55 20.45 4.55 8.83
N MET A 56 20.58 4.80 7.52
CA MET A 56 21.44 4.01 6.64
C MET A 56 22.91 4.11 7.07
N LYS A 57 23.41 5.31 7.38
CA LYS A 57 24.80 5.42 7.87
C LYS A 57 25.02 4.61 9.15
N ASN A 58 24.09 4.67 10.09
CA ASN A 58 24.18 3.99 11.38
C ASN A 58 24.14 2.46 11.22
N LYS A 59 23.34 1.94 10.27
CA LYS A 59 23.28 0.49 9.98
C LYS A 59 24.56 -0.03 9.36
N GLY A 60 25.21 0.73 8.48
CA GLY A 60 26.54 0.38 7.94
C GLY A 60 26.53 -0.61 6.76
N ASP A 61 25.37 -0.98 6.24
CA ASP A 61 25.21 -1.85 5.07
C ASP A 61 25.45 -1.12 3.72
N ASN A 62 25.53 -1.89 2.63
CA ASN A 62 25.71 -1.34 1.28
C ASN A 62 24.50 -1.52 0.36
N LYS A 63 23.45 -2.22 0.80
CA LYS A 63 22.17 -2.33 0.10
C LYS A 63 21.02 -2.24 1.09
N TYR A 64 20.03 -1.41 0.77
CA TYR A 64 18.87 -1.16 1.64
C TYR A 64 17.55 -1.43 0.93
N VAL A 65 16.66 -2.16 1.61
CA VAL A 65 15.24 -2.22 1.28
C VAL A 65 14.49 -1.32 2.26
N ILE A 66 13.79 -0.33 1.74
CA ILE A 66 13.05 0.65 2.54
C ILE A 66 11.58 0.54 2.19
N SER A 67 10.76 0.20 3.17
CA SER A 67 9.30 0.08 3.02
C SER A 67 8.62 1.43 3.21
N ILE A 68 7.72 1.81 2.31
CA ILE A 68 6.87 3.00 2.43
C ILE A 68 5.40 2.56 2.35
N PHE A 69 4.68 2.66 3.46
CA PHE A 69 3.29 2.23 3.58
C PHE A 69 2.39 3.26 4.23
N GLY A 70 1.07 3.04 4.14
CA GLY A 70 0.05 3.98 4.58
C GLY A 70 -1.25 3.82 3.81
N GLY A 71 -2.31 4.48 4.27
CA GLY A 71 -3.64 4.42 3.66
C GLY A 71 -3.69 4.98 2.24
N SER A 72 -4.79 4.72 1.54
CA SER A 72 -5.06 5.36 0.25
C SER A 72 -5.09 6.88 0.39
N GLY A 73 -4.38 7.60 -0.47
CA GLY A 73 -4.28 9.07 -0.40
C GLY A 73 -3.32 9.63 0.65
N SER A 74 -2.52 8.80 1.33
CA SER A 74 -1.53 9.28 2.32
C SER A 74 -0.29 9.94 1.70
N GLY A 75 -0.13 9.86 0.37
CA GLY A 75 0.99 10.47 -0.36
C GLY A 75 2.14 9.52 -0.71
N LYS A 76 2.01 8.21 -0.47
CA LYS A 76 3.06 7.20 -0.71
C LYS A 76 3.78 7.33 -2.05
N SER A 77 3.03 7.32 -3.16
CA SER A 77 3.62 7.34 -4.50
C SER A 77 4.35 8.66 -4.79
N VAL A 78 3.81 9.79 -4.32
CA VAL A 78 4.47 11.11 -4.44
C VAL A 78 5.74 11.18 -3.58
N THR A 79 5.66 10.75 -2.32
CA THR A 79 6.82 10.71 -1.41
C THR A 79 7.90 9.77 -1.94
N THR A 80 7.55 8.60 -2.47
CA THR A 80 8.48 7.65 -3.07
C THR A 80 9.16 8.24 -4.30
N SER A 81 8.41 8.94 -5.15
CA SER A 81 8.93 9.65 -6.34
C SER A 81 9.96 10.72 -5.94
N LEU A 82 9.60 11.57 -4.97
CA LEU A 82 10.50 12.61 -4.43
C LEU A 82 11.76 12.02 -3.78
N LEU A 83 11.62 10.98 -2.96
CA LEU A 83 12.76 10.31 -2.32
C LEU A 83 13.68 9.65 -3.35
N THR A 84 13.12 8.99 -4.36
CA THR A 84 13.89 8.41 -5.47
C THR A 84 14.69 9.49 -6.18
N TYR A 85 14.08 10.63 -6.48
CA TYR A 85 14.76 11.76 -7.11
C TYR A 85 15.88 12.33 -6.23
N TYR A 86 15.58 12.62 -4.95
CA TYR A 86 16.56 13.22 -4.04
C TYR A 86 17.74 12.31 -3.72
N LEU A 87 17.50 11.01 -3.50
CA LEU A 87 18.56 10.04 -3.28
C LEU A 87 19.44 9.89 -4.52
N ASN A 88 18.85 9.76 -5.71
CA ASN A 88 19.62 9.68 -6.95
C ASN A 88 20.45 10.95 -7.22
N ALA A 89 19.88 12.13 -6.98
CA ALA A 89 20.60 13.41 -7.08
C ALA A 89 21.75 13.53 -6.05
N ALA A 90 21.59 12.92 -4.87
CA ALA A 90 22.65 12.79 -3.87
C ALA A 90 23.70 11.72 -4.23
N GLY A 91 23.53 11.00 -5.35
CA GLY A 91 24.42 9.92 -5.77
C GLY A 91 24.24 8.62 -4.99
N ILE A 92 23.06 8.40 -4.39
CA ILE A 92 22.61 7.13 -3.81
C ILE A 92 21.63 6.50 -4.80
N LYS A 93 22.05 5.41 -5.44
CA LYS A 93 21.31 4.85 -6.56
C LYS A 93 20.06 4.14 -6.07
N THR A 94 18.89 4.62 -6.51
CA THR A 94 17.61 4.23 -5.92
C THR A 94 16.61 3.80 -6.97
N TYR A 95 15.94 2.67 -6.72
CA TYR A 95 14.84 2.15 -7.52
C TYR A 95 13.52 2.15 -6.72
N ALA A 96 12.43 2.58 -7.36
CA ALA A 96 11.08 2.58 -6.78
C ALA A 96 10.28 1.35 -7.25
N LEU A 97 10.06 0.40 -6.35
CA LEU A 97 9.31 -0.82 -6.58
C LEU A 97 7.89 -0.67 -6.02
N SER A 98 6.88 -0.87 -6.87
CA SER A 98 5.48 -0.91 -6.44
C SER A 98 5.07 -2.33 -6.06
N GLY A 99 4.55 -2.47 -4.84
CA GLY A 99 3.95 -3.72 -4.35
C GLY A 99 2.63 -4.06 -5.05
N ASP A 100 2.00 -3.12 -5.75
CA ASP A 100 0.73 -3.34 -6.46
C ASP A 100 0.87 -4.24 -7.70
N ASN A 101 2.11 -4.59 -8.09
CA ASN A 101 2.40 -5.64 -9.07
C ASN A 101 2.21 -7.08 -8.51
N TYR A 102 2.17 -7.24 -7.19
CA TYR A 102 2.25 -8.53 -6.49
C TYR A 102 0.95 -9.11 -5.90
N PRO A 103 -0.27 -8.59 -6.16
CA PRO A 103 -1.48 -9.36 -5.91
C PRO A 103 -1.52 -10.66 -6.70
N ARG A 104 -2.27 -11.65 -6.21
CA ARG A 104 -2.51 -12.92 -6.92
C ARG A 104 -3.44 -12.76 -8.13
N ARG A 105 -4.26 -11.72 -8.14
CA ARG A 105 -5.30 -11.46 -9.15
C ARG A 105 -5.18 -10.02 -9.65
N ILE A 106 -5.54 -9.79 -10.91
CA ILE A 106 -5.72 -8.43 -11.43
C ILE A 106 -6.84 -7.71 -10.67
N PRO A 107 -6.90 -6.35 -10.69
CA PRO A 107 -7.85 -5.59 -9.89
C PRO A 107 -9.31 -6.05 -10.02
N MET A 108 -9.80 -6.23 -11.24
CA MET A 108 -11.19 -6.66 -11.49
C MET A 108 -11.54 -7.99 -10.82
N TYR A 109 -10.67 -9.00 -10.93
CA TYR A 109 -10.91 -10.31 -10.32
C TYR A 109 -10.64 -10.31 -8.82
N ASN A 110 -9.75 -9.43 -8.34
CA ASN A 110 -9.55 -9.29 -6.91
C ASN A 110 -10.78 -8.67 -6.23
N ASP A 111 -11.38 -7.64 -6.83
CA ASP A 111 -12.60 -7.02 -6.31
C ASP A 111 -13.79 -7.99 -6.36
N ALA A 112 -13.91 -8.79 -7.43
CA ALA A 112 -14.91 -9.86 -7.51
C ALA A 112 -14.70 -10.94 -6.42
N GLU A 113 -13.46 -11.34 -6.14
CA GLU A 113 -13.15 -12.32 -5.10
C GLU A 113 -13.49 -11.79 -3.70
N ARG A 114 -13.16 -10.52 -3.41
CA ARG A 114 -13.54 -9.86 -2.16
C ARG A 114 -15.05 -9.92 -1.95
N LEU A 115 -15.83 -9.53 -2.96
CA LEU A 115 -17.30 -9.55 -2.87
C LEU A 115 -17.83 -10.98 -2.72
N SER A 116 -17.27 -11.95 -3.46
CA SER A 116 -17.60 -13.37 -3.34
C SER A 116 -17.41 -13.89 -1.92
N ILE A 117 -16.25 -13.61 -1.30
CA ILE A 117 -15.92 -14.01 0.08
C ILE A 117 -16.92 -13.38 1.06
N PHE A 118 -17.17 -12.09 0.96
CA PHE A 118 -18.12 -11.39 1.82
C PHE A 118 -19.50 -12.05 1.80
N ARG A 119 -20.05 -12.30 0.61
CA ARG A 119 -21.38 -12.89 0.45
C ARG A 119 -21.43 -14.34 0.92
N SER A 120 -20.41 -15.14 0.56
CA SER A 120 -20.30 -16.54 0.98
C SER A 120 -20.21 -16.69 2.50
N GLU A 121 -19.33 -15.93 3.14
CA GLU A 121 -19.16 -15.99 4.60
C GLU A 121 -20.39 -15.43 5.33
N GLY A 122 -21.04 -14.39 4.78
CA GLY A 122 -22.31 -13.89 5.30
C GLY A 122 -23.41 -14.96 5.29
N LEU A 123 -23.58 -15.69 4.18
CA LEU A 123 -24.56 -16.79 4.09
C LEU A 123 -24.28 -17.92 5.08
N LYS A 124 -23.01 -18.33 5.21
CA LYS A 124 -22.59 -19.32 6.21
C LYS A 124 -22.88 -18.84 7.63
N GLY A 125 -22.67 -17.55 7.89
CA GLY A 125 -23.02 -16.89 9.14
C GLY A 125 -24.51 -17.03 9.46
N LEU A 126 -25.38 -16.73 8.50
CA LEU A 126 -26.84 -16.87 8.70
C LEU A 126 -27.25 -18.31 9.00
N LEU A 127 -26.68 -19.29 8.31
CA LEU A 127 -26.94 -20.71 8.59
C LEU A 127 -26.49 -21.09 10.00
N LYS A 128 -25.30 -20.65 10.40
CA LYS A 128 -24.72 -20.93 11.72
C LYS A 128 -25.56 -20.34 12.86
N GLU A 129 -26.12 -19.15 12.67
CA GLU A 129 -26.97 -18.47 13.66
C GLU A 129 -28.44 -18.92 13.61
N GLY A 130 -28.81 -19.83 12.70
CA GLY A 130 -30.20 -20.26 12.51
C GLY A 130 -31.12 -19.14 11.98
N LEU A 131 -30.55 -18.12 11.33
CA LEU A 131 -31.23 -16.94 10.80
C LEU A 131 -31.54 -17.03 9.30
N TYR A 132 -31.03 -18.07 8.63
CA TYR A 132 -31.29 -18.28 7.20
C TYR A 132 -32.72 -18.78 6.95
N SER A 133 -33.38 -18.23 5.95
CA SER A 133 -34.71 -18.66 5.48
C SER A 133 -34.88 -18.35 3.99
N GLU A 134 -35.89 -18.95 3.35
CA GLU A 134 -36.24 -18.63 1.96
C GLU A 134 -36.60 -17.15 1.78
N ASP A 135 -37.22 -16.52 2.78
CA ASP A 135 -37.56 -15.10 2.72
C ASP A 135 -36.30 -14.22 2.87
N ALA A 136 -35.35 -14.60 3.74
CA ALA A 136 -34.06 -13.94 3.80
C ALA A 136 -33.30 -14.05 2.47
N GLN A 137 -33.35 -15.21 1.80
CA GLN A 137 -32.75 -15.38 0.48
C GLN A 137 -33.37 -14.45 -0.57
N LYS A 138 -34.71 -14.35 -0.64
CA LYS A 138 -35.38 -13.42 -1.58
C LYS A 138 -34.99 -11.97 -1.35
N VAL A 139 -34.81 -11.57 -0.09
CA VAL A 139 -34.32 -10.22 0.25
C VAL A 139 -32.87 -10.05 -0.22
N LEU A 140 -31.99 -11.01 0.07
CA LEU A 140 -30.59 -10.98 -0.37
C LEU A 140 -30.47 -10.89 -1.89
N ASP A 141 -31.30 -11.62 -2.65
CA ASP A 141 -31.30 -11.56 -4.11
C ASP A 141 -31.54 -10.13 -4.63
N GLU A 142 -32.44 -9.38 -3.98
CA GLU A 142 -32.72 -7.98 -4.33
C GLU A 142 -31.61 -7.03 -3.87
N LEU A 143 -31.07 -7.24 -2.66
CA LEU A 143 -29.94 -6.43 -2.16
C LEU A 143 -28.67 -6.65 -2.99
N TRP A 144 -28.43 -7.86 -3.48
CA TRP A 144 -27.28 -8.18 -4.33
C TRP A 144 -27.34 -7.50 -5.68
N LYS A 145 -28.52 -7.42 -6.31
CA LYS A 145 -28.74 -6.68 -7.56
C LYS A 145 -28.54 -5.18 -7.40
N LYS A 146 -28.84 -4.65 -6.20
CA LYS A 146 -28.66 -3.24 -5.84
C LYS A 146 -27.27 -2.92 -5.29
N GLU A 147 -26.48 -3.95 -4.98
CA GLU A 147 -25.19 -3.86 -4.30
C GLU A 147 -25.25 -3.12 -2.94
N THR A 148 -26.38 -3.27 -2.23
CA THR A 148 -26.59 -2.66 -0.90
C THR A 148 -26.50 -3.66 0.25
N ASP A 149 -26.15 -4.93 0.00
CA ASP A 149 -26.12 -5.98 1.03
C ASP A 149 -25.10 -5.73 2.17
N SER A 150 -24.09 -4.91 1.91
CA SER A 150 -23.13 -4.43 2.92
C SER A 150 -23.51 -3.09 3.57
N ASP A 151 -24.61 -2.44 3.18
CA ASP A 151 -25.05 -1.16 3.76
C ASP A 151 -25.60 -1.39 5.18
N PRO A 152 -25.02 -0.77 6.22
CA PRO A 152 -25.54 -0.88 7.58
C PRO A 152 -26.99 -0.41 7.72
N LYS A 153 -27.48 0.49 6.84
CA LYS A 153 -28.87 1.00 6.88
C LYS A 153 -29.90 -0.08 6.55
N GLU A 154 -29.56 -1.04 5.70
CA GLU A 154 -30.45 -2.16 5.35
C GLU A 154 -30.77 -3.03 6.58
N THR A 155 -29.94 -2.97 7.62
CA THR A 155 -30.17 -3.71 8.87
C THR A 155 -31.33 -3.17 9.72
N GLU A 156 -31.83 -1.96 9.42
CA GLU A 156 -33.03 -1.41 10.07
C GLU A 156 -34.29 -2.15 9.59
N ALA A 157 -34.38 -2.39 8.27
CA ALA A 157 -35.47 -3.16 7.67
C ALA A 157 -35.29 -4.67 7.88
N TYR A 158 -34.04 -5.14 7.92
CA TYR A 158 -33.70 -6.56 8.00
C TYR A 158 -32.72 -6.84 9.17
N PRO A 159 -33.20 -6.97 10.42
CA PRO A 159 -32.31 -7.13 11.58
C PRO A 159 -31.36 -8.33 11.50
N TRP A 160 -31.75 -9.42 10.83
CA TRP A 160 -30.90 -10.61 10.61
C TRP A 160 -29.67 -10.30 9.73
N LEU A 161 -29.73 -9.25 8.91
CA LEU A 161 -28.63 -8.83 8.03
C LEU A 161 -27.39 -8.40 8.82
N LYS A 162 -27.55 -8.00 10.10
CA LYS A 162 -26.40 -7.73 11.00
C LYS A 162 -25.47 -8.93 11.13
N ALA A 163 -26.04 -10.14 11.26
CA ALA A 163 -25.24 -11.36 11.33
C ALA A 163 -24.56 -11.62 9.98
N TYR A 164 -25.29 -11.53 8.87
CA TYR A 164 -24.73 -11.66 7.52
C TYR A 164 -23.52 -10.71 7.30
N GLN A 165 -23.69 -9.42 7.60
CA GLN A 165 -22.63 -8.42 7.42
C GLN A 165 -21.45 -8.66 8.36
N ALA A 166 -21.67 -9.06 9.61
CA ALA A 166 -20.59 -9.35 10.56
C ALA A 166 -19.74 -10.55 10.12
N TYR A 167 -20.38 -11.66 9.73
CA TYR A 167 -19.67 -12.84 9.23
C TYR A 167 -18.98 -12.57 7.89
N GLY A 168 -19.62 -11.82 6.99
CA GLY A 168 -18.99 -11.37 5.74
C GLY A 168 -17.75 -10.50 5.99
N ARG A 169 -17.81 -9.55 6.93
CA ARG A 169 -16.68 -8.70 7.32
C ARG A 169 -15.51 -9.51 7.88
N GLU A 170 -15.79 -10.47 8.75
CA GLU A 170 -14.74 -11.36 9.29
C GLU A 170 -14.12 -12.26 8.21
N GLY A 171 -14.93 -12.75 7.28
CA GLY A 171 -14.46 -13.45 6.08
C GLY A 171 -13.48 -12.61 5.26
N LEU A 172 -13.87 -11.37 4.94
CA LEU A 172 -13.03 -10.41 4.23
C LEU A 172 -11.73 -10.10 4.99
N LYS A 173 -11.81 -9.94 6.30
CA LYS A 173 -10.64 -9.68 7.15
C LYS A 173 -9.63 -10.83 7.10
N GLY A 174 -10.07 -12.07 6.91
CA GLY A 174 -9.21 -13.22 6.67
C GLY A 174 -8.59 -13.29 5.25
N TYR A 175 -8.94 -12.37 4.34
CA TYR A 175 -8.45 -12.31 2.97
C TYR A 175 -7.63 -11.05 2.68
N LEU A 176 -8.16 -9.87 3.03
CA LEU A 176 -7.58 -8.57 2.68
C LEU A 176 -6.17 -8.39 3.24
N GLY A 177 -5.18 -8.22 2.38
CA GLY A 177 -3.78 -8.06 2.75
C GLY A 177 -3.14 -9.30 3.36
N GLU A 178 -3.72 -10.48 3.12
CA GLU A 178 -3.16 -11.78 3.53
C GLU A 178 -2.61 -12.56 2.33
N ASP A 179 -1.92 -13.68 2.57
CA ASP A 179 -1.30 -14.52 1.53
C ASP A 179 -2.27 -15.03 0.44
N LYS A 180 -3.58 -15.04 0.72
CA LYS A 180 -4.62 -15.42 -0.24
C LYS A 180 -4.90 -14.34 -1.28
N GLU A 181 -4.66 -13.09 -0.92
CA GLU A 181 -4.82 -11.93 -1.79
C GLU A 181 -3.48 -11.53 -2.41
N GLN A 182 -2.43 -11.53 -1.60
CA GLN A 182 -1.11 -11.01 -1.93
C GLN A 182 -0.09 -12.13 -2.13
N ASP A 183 0.78 -12.00 -3.13
CA ASP A 183 1.87 -12.93 -3.37
C ASP A 183 3.14 -12.49 -2.62
N TYR A 184 3.10 -12.61 -1.29
CA TYR A 184 4.23 -12.26 -0.42
C TYR A 184 5.48 -13.09 -0.72
N ALA A 185 5.33 -14.35 -1.13
CA ALA A 185 6.45 -15.21 -1.51
C ALA A 185 7.22 -14.61 -2.69
N GLN A 186 6.52 -14.10 -3.70
CA GLN A 186 7.14 -13.53 -4.88
C GLN A 186 7.86 -12.20 -4.59
N ILE A 187 7.25 -11.29 -3.82
CA ILE A 187 7.93 -10.05 -3.44
C ILE A 187 9.14 -10.33 -2.54
N ASN A 188 9.03 -11.25 -1.57
CA ASN A 188 10.16 -11.61 -0.71
C ASN A 188 11.34 -12.20 -1.49
N TRP A 189 11.07 -12.97 -2.55
CA TRP A 189 12.11 -13.45 -3.45
C TRP A 189 12.86 -12.31 -4.15
N VAL A 190 12.14 -11.27 -4.60
CA VAL A 190 12.75 -10.06 -5.19
C VAL A 190 13.63 -9.33 -4.18
N LEU A 191 13.13 -9.13 -2.96
CA LEU A 191 13.87 -8.43 -1.90
C LEU A 191 15.14 -9.20 -1.50
N ASP A 192 15.05 -10.52 -1.36
CA ASP A 192 16.18 -11.40 -1.05
C ASP A 192 17.22 -11.38 -2.18
N ALA A 193 16.80 -11.53 -3.44
CA ALA A 193 17.67 -11.44 -4.60
C ALA A 193 18.41 -10.09 -4.67
N PHE A 194 17.73 -8.99 -4.38
CA PHE A 194 18.34 -7.66 -4.32
C PHE A 194 19.40 -7.57 -3.21
N LYS A 195 19.08 -8.04 -2.00
CA LYS A 195 20.01 -8.03 -0.84
C LYS A 195 21.21 -8.94 -1.06
N GLN A 196 21.07 -10.04 -1.79
CA GLN A 196 22.17 -10.93 -2.18
C GLN A 196 23.08 -10.33 -3.27
N GLY A 197 22.69 -9.20 -3.87
CA GLY A 197 23.48 -8.52 -4.88
C GLY A 197 23.29 -9.06 -6.29
N ASN A 198 22.18 -9.74 -6.58
CA ASN A 198 21.87 -10.15 -7.95
C ASN A 198 21.73 -8.91 -8.84
N GLU A 199 22.56 -8.84 -9.88
CA GLU A 199 22.61 -7.68 -10.78
C GLU A 199 21.39 -7.58 -11.68
N LYS A 200 20.72 -8.68 -12.00
CA LYS A 200 19.50 -8.66 -12.81
C LYS A 200 18.42 -9.50 -12.17
N ILE A 201 17.24 -8.91 -11.99
CA ILE A 201 16.11 -9.53 -11.29
C ILE A 201 14.87 -9.41 -12.16
N TRP A 202 14.13 -10.51 -12.29
CA TRP A 202 12.83 -10.50 -12.96
C TRP A 202 11.78 -9.92 -12.05
N LEU A 203 11.22 -8.76 -12.43
CA LEU A 203 10.16 -8.10 -11.70
C LEU A 203 8.83 -8.33 -12.41
N LYS A 204 7.82 -8.76 -11.66
CA LYS A 204 6.47 -8.93 -12.18
C LYS A 204 5.89 -7.55 -12.54
N ARG A 205 5.13 -7.53 -13.62
CA ARG A 205 4.27 -6.42 -14.01
C ARG A 205 2.84 -6.90 -14.11
N MET A 206 1.92 -6.08 -13.61
CA MET A 206 0.50 -6.35 -13.67
C MET A 206 -0.23 -5.12 -14.20
N GLY A 207 -0.94 -5.28 -15.30
CA GLY A 207 -1.91 -4.30 -15.79
C GLY A 207 -3.31 -4.59 -15.25
N ARG A 208 -4.31 -3.98 -15.88
CA ARG A 208 -5.71 -4.07 -15.45
C ARG A 208 -6.50 -5.20 -16.13
N THR A 209 -5.90 -5.89 -17.10
CA THR A 209 -6.52 -6.94 -17.91
C THR A 209 -5.74 -8.25 -17.77
N GLU A 210 -6.39 -9.37 -18.10
CA GLU A 210 -5.80 -10.71 -17.93
C GLU A 210 -4.57 -10.96 -18.80
N ASP A 211 -4.52 -10.35 -19.98
CA ASP A 211 -3.42 -10.42 -20.92
C ASP A 211 -2.27 -9.46 -20.57
N ALA A 212 -2.47 -8.52 -19.64
CA ALA A 212 -1.45 -7.57 -19.20
C ALA A 212 -0.69 -8.11 -17.97
N ARG A 213 0.00 -9.24 -18.11
CA ARG A 213 0.90 -9.79 -17.07
C ARG A 213 2.19 -10.28 -17.70
N TRP A 214 3.32 -9.75 -17.25
CA TRP A 214 4.62 -10.12 -17.78
C TRP A 214 5.72 -9.91 -16.72
N TYR A 215 6.96 -10.18 -17.09
CA TYR A 215 8.12 -9.90 -16.26
C TYR A 215 9.11 -9.03 -17.03
N ASP A 216 9.61 -7.99 -16.37
CA ASP A 216 10.72 -7.18 -16.86
C ASP A 216 12.02 -7.67 -16.22
N HIS A 217 13.09 -7.76 -17.01
CA HIS A 217 14.43 -8.07 -16.48
C HIS A 217 15.13 -6.76 -16.12
N VAL A 218 15.10 -6.41 -14.84
CA VAL A 218 15.59 -5.12 -14.35
C VAL A 218 17.03 -5.25 -13.85
N ASP A 219 17.86 -4.28 -14.24
CA ASP A 219 19.27 -4.19 -13.86
C ASP A 219 19.43 -3.40 -12.55
N PHE A 220 19.99 -4.06 -11.53
CA PHE A 220 20.27 -3.59 -10.18
C PHE A 220 21.78 -3.52 -9.89
N SER A 221 22.65 -3.68 -10.90
CA SER A 221 24.12 -3.67 -10.74
C SER A 221 24.64 -2.39 -10.09
N ASP A 222 24.04 -1.24 -10.42
CA ASP A 222 24.33 0.08 -9.85
C ASP A 222 23.16 0.58 -9.00
N THR A 223 22.55 -0.27 -8.16
CA THR A 223 21.46 0.14 -7.24
C THR A 223 21.83 -0.13 -5.78
N ASP A 224 21.79 0.91 -4.97
CA ASP A 224 22.07 0.90 -3.53
C ASP A 224 20.79 0.71 -2.71
N VAL A 225 19.67 1.30 -3.14
CA VAL A 225 18.43 1.38 -2.37
C VAL A 225 17.23 0.93 -3.21
N LEU A 226 16.40 0.07 -2.62
CA LEU A 226 15.11 -0.34 -3.14
C LEU A 226 14.00 0.24 -2.26
N LEU A 227 13.23 1.20 -2.79
CA LEU A 227 12.04 1.74 -2.12
C LEU A 227 10.83 0.87 -2.48
N LEU A 228 10.30 0.12 -1.51
CA LEU A 228 9.09 -0.69 -1.67
C LEU A 228 7.85 0.13 -1.25
N GLU A 229 7.16 0.70 -2.24
CA GLU A 229 5.94 1.47 -2.06
C GLU A 229 4.72 0.57 -2.16
N TRP A 230 3.95 0.48 -1.07
CA TRP A 230 2.74 -0.34 -1.06
C TRP A 230 1.89 -0.10 0.18
N THR A 231 0.57 -0.30 0.09
CA THR A 231 -0.28 -0.35 1.29
C THR A 231 0.13 -1.48 2.26
N HIS A 232 0.65 -2.59 1.74
CA HIS A 232 0.99 -3.77 2.53
C HIS A 232 2.49 -3.98 2.78
N SER A 233 3.36 -3.04 2.40
CA SER A 233 4.82 -3.21 2.58
C SER A 233 5.27 -3.17 4.04
N GLY A 234 4.41 -2.70 4.96
CA GLY A 234 4.60 -2.82 6.41
C GLY A 234 4.01 -4.09 7.04
N ALA A 235 3.52 -5.04 6.24
CA ALA A 235 2.98 -6.30 6.75
C ALA A 235 4.09 -7.24 7.24
N GLU A 236 3.82 -8.02 8.29
CA GLU A 236 4.79 -8.96 8.86
C GLU A 236 5.28 -10.02 7.86
N GLN A 237 4.46 -10.34 6.85
CA GLN A 237 4.81 -11.26 5.77
C GLN A 237 5.94 -10.72 4.88
N VAL A 238 6.14 -9.40 4.81
CA VAL A 238 7.23 -8.79 4.03
C VAL A 238 8.53 -8.89 4.82
N LYS A 239 9.54 -9.55 4.24
CA LYS A 239 10.83 -9.84 4.88
C LYS A 239 11.96 -9.06 4.22
N GLY A 240 13.06 -8.91 4.94
CA GLY A 240 14.27 -8.25 4.41
C GLY A 240 14.19 -6.72 4.31
N VAL A 241 13.17 -6.10 4.92
CA VAL A 241 13.07 -4.64 5.06
C VAL A 241 14.07 -4.16 6.11
N ASP A 242 14.89 -3.18 5.75
CA ASP A 242 15.90 -2.59 6.64
C ASP A 242 15.35 -1.37 7.41
N ILE A 243 14.48 -0.58 6.76
CA ILE A 243 13.84 0.61 7.33
C ILE A 243 12.39 0.67 6.85
N SER A 244 11.47 0.99 7.74
CA SER A 244 10.03 1.06 7.47
C SER A 244 9.46 2.45 7.76
N ILE A 245 8.76 3.02 6.79
CA ILE A 245 8.17 4.36 6.84
C ILE A 245 6.65 4.23 6.73
N CYS A 246 5.95 4.71 7.76
CA CYS A 246 4.51 4.88 7.73
C CYS A 246 4.14 6.34 7.44
N LEU A 247 3.43 6.57 6.33
CA LEU A 247 2.74 7.83 6.05
C LEU A 247 1.32 7.73 6.62
N ARG A 248 1.15 8.25 7.83
CA ARG A 248 -0.10 8.17 8.58
C ARG A 248 -1.11 9.19 8.06
N SER A 249 -2.32 8.72 7.81
CA SER A 249 -3.51 9.56 7.61
C SER A 249 -4.58 9.13 8.60
N THR A 250 -5.37 10.06 9.11
CA THR A 250 -6.50 9.71 9.98
C THR A 250 -7.66 9.13 9.16
N PRO A 251 -8.60 8.39 9.79
CA PRO A 251 -9.80 7.93 9.10
C PRO A 251 -10.59 9.07 8.43
N GLU A 252 -10.67 10.24 9.08
CA GLU A 252 -11.36 11.43 8.55
C GLU A 252 -10.66 12.00 7.32
N GLU A 253 -9.34 12.10 7.36
CA GLU A 253 -8.52 12.57 6.24
C GLU A 253 -8.60 11.63 5.04
N THR A 254 -8.65 10.33 5.32
CA THR A 254 -8.78 9.29 4.30
C THR A 254 -10.18 9.33 3.68
N LYS A 255 -11.23 9.53 4.49
CA LYS A 255 -12.61 9.75 4.01
C LYS A 255 -12.75 11.02 3.16
N ALA A 256 -12.18 12.14 3.59
CA ALA A 256 -12.22 13.39 2.84
C ALA A 256 -11.55 13.26 1.46
N TYR A 257 -10.39 12.59 1.39
CA TYR A 257 -9.72 12.29 0.12
C TYR A 257 -10.58 11.39 -0.79
N ARG A 258 -11.28 10.41 -0.21
CA ARG A 258 -12.19 9.52 -0.95
C ARG A 258 -13.38 10.28 -1.51
N LEU A 259 -14.04 11.14 -0.74
CA LEU A 259 -15.17 11.96 -1.24
C LEU A 259 -14.72 12.88 -2.37
N PHE A 260 -13.48 13.38 -2.32
CA PHE A 260 -12.89 14.13 -3.42
C PHE A 260 -12.72 13.27 -4.68
N ARG A 261 -12.16 12.04 -4.57
CA ARG A 261 -11.97 11.13 -5.72
C ARG A 261 -13.26 10.45 -6.23
N ALA A 262 -14.21 10.17 -5.35
CA ALA A 262 -15.46 9.47 -5.68
C ALA A 262 -16.38 10.31 -6.56
N ARG A 263 -16.27 11.65 -6.47
CA ARG A 263 -16.93 12.58 -7.41
C ARG A 263 -16.57 12.31 -8.87
N ASP A 264 -15.43 11.70 -9.14
CA ASP A 264 -14.97 11.39 -10.50
C ASP A 264 -15.23 9.93 -10.93
N THR A 265 -15.56 8.98 -10.02
CA THR A 265 -15.50 7.53 -10.33
C THR A 265 -16.51 6.59 -9.63
N GLY A 266 -17.45 7.06 -8.81
CA GLY A 266 -18.45 6.18 -8.16
C GLY A 266 -17.91 5.32 -7.00
N ALA A 267 -16.77 5.70 -6.42
CA ALA A 267 -16.02 4.98 -5.40
C ALA A 267 -16.63 4.99 -3.97
N ASP A 268 -17.93 5.24 -3.82
CA ASP A 268 -18.60 5.42 -2.52
C ASP A 268 -19.70 4.36 -2.29
N SER A 269 -19.38 3.09 -2.52
CA SER A 269 -20.28 1.99 -2.15
C SER A 269 -20.07 1.58 -0.69
N PRO A 270 -21.11 1.07 0.00
CA PRO A 270 -20.97 0.55 1.35
C PRO A 270 -19.95 -0.59 1.45
N PHE A 271 -19.83 -1.40 0.39
CA PHE A 271 -18.87 -2.49 0.34
C PHE A 271 -17.42 -2.00 0.30
N VAL A 272 -17.14 -1.02 -0.56
CA VAL A 272 -15.81 -0.39 -0.65
C VAL A 272 -15.46 0.29 0.68
N THR A 273 -16.43 0.93 1.34
CA THR A 273 -16.22 1.50 2.68
C THR A 273 -15.80 0.43 3.69
N MET A 274 -16.49 -0.72 3.73
CA MET A 274 -16.13 -1.85 4.59
C MET A 274 -14.72 -2.37 4.33
N VAL A 275 -14.35 -2.59 3.06
CA VAL A 275 -13.00 -3.03 2.67
C VAL A 275 -11.94 -2.06 3.21
N LEU A 276 -12.16 -0.77 3.01
CA LEU A 276 -11.23 0.27 3.40
C LEU A 276 -11.11 0.45 4.92
N GLU A 277 -12.18 0.22 5.68
CA GLU A 277 -12.13 0.17 7.15
C GLU A 277 -11.29 -1.01 7.63
N ILE A 278 -11.47 -2.19 7.04
CA ILE A 278 -10.65 -3.37 7.36
C ILE A 278 -9.18 -3.11 7.03
N GLU A 279 -8.88 -2.52 5.87
CA GLU A 279 -7.51 -2.14 5.49
C GLU A 279 -6.92 -1.14 6.49
N GLN A 280 -7.69 -0.14 6.92
CA GLN A 280 -7.24 0.83 7.92
C GLN A 280 -6.96 0.17 9.28
N GLU A 281 -7.84 -0.72 9.76
CA GLU A 281 -7.61 -1.49 10.99
C GLU A 281 -6.29 -2.28 10.93
N LYS A 282 -5.98 -2.86 9.77
CA LYS A 282 -4.72 -3.59 9.57
C LYS A 282 -3.52 -2.66 9.49
N LEU A 283 -3.65 -1.52 8.81
CA LEU A 283 -2.61 -0.50 8.75
C LEU A 283 -2.26 0.02 10.15
N ASP A 284 -3.26 0.34 10.97
CA ASP A 284 -3.07 0.89 12.31
C ASP A 284 -2.24 -0.06 13.18
N ARG A 285 -2.50 -1.37 13.11
CA ARG A 285 -1.70 -2.41 13.80
C ARG A 285 -0.25 -2.45 13.29
N ARG A 286 -0.05 -2.29 11.98
CA ARG A 286 1.28 -2.34 11.35
C ARG A 286 2.11 -1.09 11.66
N MET A 287 1.47 0.06 11.91
CA MET A 287 2.18 1.31 12.23
C MET A 287 3.06 1.17 13.48
N GLU A 288 2.68 0.33 14.44
CA GLU A 288 3.45 0.13 15.68
C GLU A 288 4.87 -0.36 15.42
N ASN A 289 5.10 -1.03 14.29
CA ASN A 289 6.39 -1.58 13.88
C ASN A 289 7.15 -0.68 12.91
N ALA A 290 6.63 0.49 12.55
CA ALA A 290 7.33 1.44 11.68
C ALA A 290 8.54 2.06 12.40
N ASP A 291 9.66 2.22 11.71
CA ASP A 291 10.80 2.97 12.22
C ASP A 291 10.52 4.48 12.17
N ILE A 292 9.94 4.96 11.06
CA ILE A 292 9.55 6.35 10.87
C ILE A 292 8.03 6.43 10.74
N ILE A 293 7.40 7.31 11.51
CA ILE A 293 5.98 7.64 11.32
C ILE A 293 5.86 9.12 11.04
N LEU A 294 5.33 9.46 9.87
CA LEU A 294 5.07 10.84 9.46
C LEU A 294 3.57 11.10 9.39
N SER A 295 3.08 12.16 10.03
CA SER A 295 1.70 12.59 9.90
C SER A 295 1.44 13.25 8.54
N LYS A 296 0.18 13.38 8.15
CA LYS A 296 -0.23 14.13 6.95
C LYS A 296 0.18 15.61 6.98
N LYS A 297 0.49 16.17 8.15
CA LYS A 297 1.00 17.55 8.32
C LYS A 297 2.52 17.66 8.25
N GLY A 298 3.23 16.53 8.10
CA GLY A 298 4.69 16.50 8.06
C GLY A 298 5.36 16.42 9.43
N GLU A 299 4.60 16.16 10.49
CA GLU A 299 5.15 15.96 11.83
C GLU A 299 5.71 14.55 11.95
N VAL A 300 6.95 14.44 12.44
CA VAL A 300 7.59 13.17 12.75
C VAL A 300 7.04 12.67 14.09
N LEU A 301 6.16 11.68 14.05
CA LEU A 301 5.57 11.05 15.23
C LEU A 301 6.49 9.99 15.84
N ARG A 302 7.40 9.43 15.03
CA ARG A 302 8.50 8.55 15.45
C ARG A 302 9.70 8.78 14.51
N PRO A 303 10.88 9.15 15.04
CA PRO A 303 12.10 9.43 14.26
C PRO A 303 13.01 8.21 14.08
#